data_AF-A0AAV5IIX6-F1
#
_entry.id   AF-A0AAV5IIX6-F1
#
_cell.length_a   1.000
_cell.length_b   1.000
_cell.length_c   1.000
_cell.angle_alpha   90.00
_cell.angle_beta   90.00
_cell.angle_gamma   90.00
#
_symmetry.space_group_name_H-M   'P 1'
#
loop_
_entity.id
_entity.type
_entity.pdbx_description
1 polymer ?
#
loop_
_entity_poly.entity_id
_entity_poly.type
_entity_poly.pdbx_seq_one_letter_code
_entity_poly.pdbx_strand_id
1 'polypeptide(L)' 'MDFILLAGYLKLIPVELIWAYPRSILNIHPSLLPAFGGKGYYDMKVHKAVIVSGARYLGPTIHIVDEHYDTG' A
#
# COMPACT_ATOMS: atom_id res chain seq x y z
N MET A 1 -3.16 -21.75 -0.05
CA MET A 1 -2.45 -20.46 -0.02
C MET A 1 -2.81 -19.79 1.27
N ASP A 2 -1.85 -19.56 2.15
CA ASP A 2 -2.11 -18.99 3.48
C ASP A 2 -2.12 -17.46 3.46
N PHE A 3 -1.22 -16.86 2.66
CA PHE A 3 -1.14 -15.41 2.45
C PHE A 3 -0.77 -15.06 1.00
N ILE A 4 -1.23 -13.89 0.56
CA ILE A 4 -0.82 -13.22 -0.67
C ILE A 4 -0.07 -11.95 -0.25
N LEU A 5 1.19 -11.81 -0.66
CA LEU A 5 2.03 -10.64 -0.33
C LEU A 5 2.24 -9.78 -1.58
N LEU A 6 1.79 -8.52 -1.51
CA LEU A 6 1.96 -7.53 -2.56
C LEU A 6 3.21 -6.69 -2.27
N ALA A 7 4.31 -6.99 -2.99
CA ALA A 7 5.57 -6.28 -2.87
C ALA A 7 5.81 -5.40 -4.11
N GLY A 8 5.36 -4.14 -4.05
CA GLY A 8 5.44 -3.21 -5.20
C GLY A 8 4.43 -3.52 -6.31
N TYR A 9 3.31 -4.15 -5.98
CA TYR A 9 2.21 -4.37 -6.93
C TYR A 9 1.41 -3.08 -7.14
N LEU A 10 1.13 -2.72 -8.40
CA LEU A 10 0.63 -1.39 -8.75
C LEU A 10 -0.84 -1.34 -9.19
N LYS A 11 -1.47 -2.50 -9.38
CA LYS A 11 -2.86 -2.55 -9.83
C LYS A 11 -3.78 -2.73 -8.63
N LEU A 12 -5.02 -2.26 -8.78
CA LEU A 12 -6.05 -2.54 -7.79
C LEU A 12 -6.35 -4.04 -7.82
N ILE A 13 -6.52 -4.62 -6.64
CA ILE A 13 -6.90 -6.03 -6.53
C ILE A 13 -8.40 -6.14 -6.86
N PRO A 14 -8.80 -7.08 -7.73
CA PRO A 14 -10.22 -7.33 -7.98
C PRO A 14 -10.95 -7.69 -6.68
N VAL A 15 -12.15 -7.14 -6.50
CA VAL A 15 -12.95 -7.32 -5.28
C VAL A 15 -13.23 -8.79 -5.01
N GLU A 16 -13.45 -9.57 -6.08
CA GLU A 16 -13.68 -11.02 -6.00
C GLU A 16 -12.49 -11.76 -5.38
N LEU A 17 -11.26 -11.29 -5.63
CA LEU A 17 -10.06 -11.86 -5.04
C LEU A 17 -9.92 -11.49 -3.57
N ILE A 18 -10.26 -10.25 -3.19
CA ILE A 18 -10.25 -9.81 -1.79
C ILE A 18 -11.24 -10.65 -0.97
N TRP A 19 -12.44 -10.86 -1.50
CA TRP A 19 -13.47 -11.66 -0.83
C TRP A 19 -13.15 -13.15 -0.79
N ALA A 20 -12.44 -13.68 -1.79
CA ALA A 20 -11.96 -15.06 -1.77
C ALA A 20 -10.84 -15.30 -0.74
N TYR A 21 -10.09 -14.26 -0.36
CA TYR A 21 -8.95 -14.34 0.57
C TYR A 21 -9.05 -13.30 1.70
N PRO A 22 -10.10 -13.33 2.53
CA PRO A 22 -10.36 -12.30 3.52
C PRO A 22 -9.26 -12.24 4.59
N ARG A 23 -8.66 -11.05 4.77
CA ARG A 23 -7.54 -10.80 5.70
C ARG A 23 -6.29 -11.65 5.43
N SER A 24 -6.15 -12.19 4.22
CA SER A 24 -4.98 -12.99 3.81
C SER A 24 -4.14 -12.28 2.74
N ILE A 25 -4.50 -11.06 2.34
CA ILE A 25 -3.75 -10.25 1.39
C ILE A 25 -3.10 -9.09 2.14
N LEU A 26 -1.76 -9.03 2.13
CA LEU A 26 -0.97 -7.96 2.75
C LEU A 26 -0.24 -7.17 1.68
N ASN A 27 -0.22 -5.85 1.81
CA ASN A 27 0.54 -4.94 0.96
C ASN A 27 1.61 -4.22 1.77
N ILE A 28 2.77 -3.98 1.15
CA ILE A 28 3.79 -3.07 1.66
C ILE A 28 3.78 -1.78 0.87
N HIS A 29 3.55 -0.68 1.57
CA HIS A 29 3.59 0.67 1.00
C HIS A 29 4.80 1.43 1.53
N PRO A 30 5.64 2.05 0.68
CA PRO A 30 6.87 2.75 1.07
C PRO A 30 6.66 4.17 1.66
N SER A 31 5.59 4.36 2.43
CA SER A 31 5.39 5.52 3.31
C SER A 31 4.52 5.15 4.52
N LEU A 32 4.51 6.01 5.53
CA LEU A 32 3.67 5.84 6.71
C LEU A 32 2.23 6.24 6.36
N LEU A 33 1.36 5.26 6.11
CA LEU A 33 -0.04 5.50 5.78
C LEU A 33 -0.79 6.21 6.93
N PRO A 34 -1.75 7.10 6.61
CA PRO A 34 -2.26 7.43 5.26
C PRO A 34 -1.42 8.44 4.48
N ALA A 35 -0.30 8.94 5.04
CA ALA A 35 0.52 9.94 4.37
C ALA A 35 1.18 9.35 3.12
N PHE A 36 1.04 10.04 1.98
CA PHE A 36 1.55 9.60 0.68
C PHE A 36 1.05 8.20 0.28
N GLY A 37 -0.16 7.82 0.71
CA GLY A 37 -0.84 6.60 0.28
C GLY A 37 -1.80 6.83 -0.89
N GLY A 38 -2.20 5.76 -1.56
CA GLY A 38 -3.26 5.77 -2.54
C GLY A 38 -2.81 6.20 -3.94
N LYS A 39 -3.80 6.48 -4.79
CA LYS A 39 -3.58 6.71 -6.22
C LYS A 39 -2.62 7.88 -6.47
N GLY A 40 -1.51 7.59 -7.15
CA GLY A 40 -0.50 8.58 -7.54
C GLY A 40 0.78 8.53 -6.71
N TYR A 41 0.78 7.83 -5.57
CA TYR A 41 1.95 7.62 -4.73
C TYR A 41 2.51 6.21 -4.88
N TYR A 42 3.15 5.95 -6.01
CA TYR A 42 3.82 4.68 -6.28
C TYR A 42 5.21 4.94 -6.85
N ASP A 43 6.07 3.92 -6.80
CA ASP A 43 7.43 3.99 -7.34
C ASP A 43 8.18 5.23 -6.81
N MET A 44 9.04 5.87 -7.61
CA MET A 44 9.78 7.06 -7.21
C MET A 44 8.93 8.26 -6.78
N LYS A 45 7.62 8.29 -7.07
CA LYS A 45 6.76 9.42 -6.68
C LYS A 45 6.60 9.49 -5.16
N VAL A 46 6.48 8.35 -4.49
CA VAL A 46 6.34 8.31 -3.03
C VAL A 46 7.62 8.77 -2.34
N HIS A 47 8.79 8.30 -2.80
CA HIS A 47 10.08 8.66 -2.24
C HIS A 47 10.35 10.16 -2.41
N LYS A 48 10.06 10.73 -3.59
CA LYS A 48 10.17 12.16 -3.84
C LYS A 48 9.22 12.97 -2.96
N ALA A 49 7.97 12.54 -2.83
CA ALA A 49 6.98 13.24 -2.00
C ALA A 49 7.37 13.25 -0.52
N VAL A 50 7.83 12.12 0.02
CA VAL A 50 8.34 12.02 1.40
C VAL A 50 9.50 12.97 1.61
N ILE A 51 10.49 13.01 0.70
CA ILE A 51 11.64 13.92 0.81
C ILE A 51 11.19 15.39 0.78
N VAL A 52 10.35 15.76 -0.19
CA VAL A 52 9.86 17.14 -0.35
C VAL A 52 9.01 17.59 0.84
N SER A 53 8.33 16.67 1.52
CA SER A 53 7.49 17.01 2.66
C SER A 53 8.26 17.52 3.88
N GLY A 54 9.56 17.23 3.98
CA GLY A 54 10.37 17.54 5.17
C GLY A 54 9.94 16.75 6.41
N ALA A 55 9.24 15.61 6.23
CA ALA A 55 8.78 14.77 7.33
C ALA A 55 9.95 14.35 8.24
N ARG A 56 9.76 14.53 9.56
CA ARG A 56 10.74 14.12 10.57
C ARG A 56 10.89 12.59 10.65
N TYR A 57 9.82 11.86 10.36
CA TYR A 57 9.79 10.41 10.38
C TYR A 57 9.28 9.88 9.05
N LEU A 58 9.91 8.83 8.56
CA LEU A 58 9.58 8.12 7.34
C LEU A 58 9.79 6.63 7.56
N GLY A 59 9.06 5.81 6.82
CA GLY A 59 9.14 4.37 6.91
C GLY A 59 8.04 3.71 6.09
N PRO A 60 8.08 2.39 5.91
CA PRO A 60 7.03 1.66 5.22
C PRO A 60 5.84 1.36 6.16
N THR A 61 4.68 1.11 5.56
CA THR A 61 3.52 0.50 6.22
C THR A 61 3.24 -0.86 5.59
N ILE A 62 3.01 -1.88 6.42
CA ILE A 62 2.42 -3.15 6.00
C ILE A 62 0.97 -3.15 6.49
N HIS A 63 0.03 -3.43 5.61
CA HIS A 63 -1.40 -3.38 5.92
C HIS A 63 -2.19 -4.47 5.20
N ILE A 64 -3.42 -4.72 5.66
CA ILE A 64 -4.34 -5.64 5.00
C ILE A 64 -4.93 -4.92 3.79
N VAL A 65 -5.08 -5.64 2.68
CA VAL A 65 -5.69 -5.05 1.47
C VAL A 65 -7.21 -5.05 1.60
N ASP A 66 -7.82 -3.92 1.27
CA ASP A 66 -9.25 -3.75 1.03
C ASP A 66 -9.51 -3.35 -0.44
N GLU A 67 -10.74 -2.91 -0.73
CA GLU A 67 -11.21 -2.59 -2.08
C GLU A 67 -10.61 -1.28 -2.65
N HIS A 68 -9.85 -0.53 -1.84
CA HIS A 68 -9.24 0.73 -2.23
C HIS A 68 -7.71 0.67 -2.08
N TYR A 69 -7.02 1.63 -2.70
CA TYR A 69 -5.57 1.71 -2.59
C TYR A 69 -5.16 2.23 -1.21
N ASP A 70 -4.39 1.42 -0.49
CA ASP A 70 -3.67 1.80 0.73
C ASP A 70 -4.54 2.35 1.88
N THR A 71 -5.74 1.79 2.09
CA THR A 71 -6.68 2.21 3.15
C THR A 71 -6.98 1.18 4.24
N GLY A 72 -6.61 -0.09 4.02
CA GLY A 72 -6.80 -1.17 5.01
C GLY A 72 -5.69 -1.30 6.04
#